data_AF-A0A4V0HZN9-F1
#
_entry.id   AF-A0A4V0HZN9-F1
#
_cell.length_a   1.000
_cell.length_b   1.000
_cell.length_c   1.000
_cell.angle_alpha   90.00
_cell.angle_beta   90.00
_cell.angle_gamma   90.00
#
_symmetry.space_group_name_H-M   'P 1'
#
loop_
_entity.id
_entity.type
_entity.pdbx_description
1 polymer ?
#
loop_
_entity_poly.entity_id
_entity_poly.type
_entity_poly.pdbx_seq_one_letter_code
_entity_poly.pdbx_strand_id
1 'polypeptide(L)'
;MAAATAKADLEFLPPETVAFGKRRVRVGGTSYRLLQAMFAAPKGEVAVADLCPLVWGRAGVERNTVKGAVHRARQVLMGLRHPRRVMLDDEVVRLD
;
A
#
# COMPACT_ATOMS: atom_id res chain seq x y z
N MET A 1 26.66 -14.30 -3.12
CA MET A 1 25.17 -14.19 -3.15
C MET A 1 24.68 -14.26 -1.72
N ALA A 2 24.36 -13.13 -1.11
CA ALA A 2 23.71 -13.07 0.19
C ALA A 2 22.49 -12.16 0.04
N ALA A 3 21.31 -12.72 0.28
CA ALA A 3 20.03 -12.05 0.20
C ALA A 3 20.06 -10.81 1.12
N ALA A 4 20.03 -9.62 0.52
CA ALA A 4 19.69 -8.43 1.27
C ALA A 4 18.24 -8.62 1.73
N THR A 5 18.06 -8.96 3.00
CA THR A 5 16.80 -8.76 3.72
C THR A 5 16.49 -7.26 3.66
N ALA A 6 15.91 -6.83 2.55
CA ALA A 6 15.23 -5.55 2.45
C ALA A 6 13.91 -5.73 3.19
N LYS A 7 13.95 -5.59 4.52
CA LYS A 7 12.78 -5.08 5.23
C LYS A 7 12.52 -3.70 4.62
N ALA A 8 11.59 -3.68 3.68
CA ALA A 8 11.20 -2.50 2.95
C ALA A 8 10.34 -1.66 3.90
N ASP A 9 10.99 -1.03 4.87
CA ASP A 9 10.32 -0.27 5.92
C ASP A 9 9.88 1.07 5.34
N LEU A 10 8.67 1.07 4.79
CA LEU A 10 7.94 2.29 4.49
C LEU A 10 7.57 2.94 5.83
N GLU A 11 8.02 4.16 6.07
CA GLU A 11 7.73 4.91 7.30
C GLU A 11 6.40 5.65 7.17
N PHE A 12 5.53 5.48 8.16
CA PHE A 12 4.20 6.10 8.21
C PHE A 12 4.20 7.22 9.24
N LEU A 13 4.21 8.47 8.78
CA LEU A 13 4.29 9.67 9.59
C LEU A 13 2.93 10.39 9.63
N PRO A 14 2.34 10.64 10.82
CA PRO A 14 1.12 11.41 10.92
C PRO A 14 1.35 12.91 10.70
N PRO A 15 0.41 13.63 10.06
CA PRO A 15 -0.75 13.11 9.34
C PRO A 15 -0.41 12.74 7.88
N GLU A 16 -0.88 11.57 7.46
CA GLU A 16 -0.95 11.11 6.05
C GLU A 16 0.34 11.26 5.23
N THR A 17 1.49 11.15 5.87
CA THR A 17 2.79 11.29 5.22
C THR A 17 3.48 9.94 5.19
N VAL A 18 4.01 9.59 4.01
CA VAL A 18 4.73 8.33 3.81
C VAL A 18 6.18 8.67 3.44
N ALA A 19 7.12 8.00 4.08
CA ALA A 19 8.53 8.21 3.88
C ALA A 19 9.26 6.92 3.50
N PHE A 20 10.31 7.07 2.69
CA PHE A 20 11.23 5.99 2.34
C PHE A 20 12.63 6.58 2.18
N GLY A 21 13.54 6.23 3.10
CA GLY A 21 14.86 6.85 3.18
C GLY A 21 14.76 8.37 3.34
N LYS A 22 15.44 9.13 2.48
CA LYS A 22 15.43 10.61 2.52
C LYS A 22 14.20 11.25 1.88
N ARG A 23 13.25 10.46 1.37
CA ARG A 23 12.11 10.95 0.59
C ARG A 23 10.83 10.85 1.39
N ARG A 24 9.99 11.88 1.27
CA ARG A 24 8.72 12.00 1.96
C ARG A 24 7.69 12.53 1.00
N VAL A 25 6.47 12.01 1.09
CA VAL A 25 5.35 12.48 0.29
C VAL A 25 4.08 12.46 1.14
N ARG A 26 3.31 13.54 1.07
CA ARG A 26 1.97 13.57 1.64
C ARG A 26 1.03 12.86 0.69
N VAL A 27 0.22 11.96 1.22
CA VAL A 27 -0.73 11.16 0.46
C VAL A 27 -2.15 11.42 1.00
N GLY A 28 -3.18 11.06 0.24
CA GLY A 28 -4.54 11.09 0.76
C GLY A 28 -4.80 9.92 1.71
N GLY A 29 -5.74 10.07 2.65
CA GLY A 29 -6.03 9.08 3.69
C GLY A 29 -6.39 7.68 3.20
N THR A 30 -6.97 7.53 1.99
CA THR A 30 -7.18 6.21 1.37
C THR A 30 -5.87 5.54 1.01
N SER A 31 -4.96 6.26 0.33
CA SER A 31 -3.65 5.73 -0.07
C SER A 31 -2.79 5.45 1.16
N TYR A 32 -2.86 6.30 2.19
CA TYR A 32 -2.17 6.09 3.46
C TYR A 32 -2.60 4.78 4.12
N ARG A 33 -3.90 4.59 4.35
CA ARG A 33 -4.44 3.39 4.99
C ARG A 33 -4.19 2.14 4.17
N LEU A 34 -4.29 2.23 2.83
CA LEU A 34 -4.01 1.11 1.95
C LEU A 34 -2.54 0.68 2.06
N LEU A 35 -1.60 1.63 1.95
CA LEU A 35 -0.18 1.32 2.11
C LEU A 35 0.11 0.77 3.51
N GLN A 36 -0.52 1.32 4.55
CA GLN A 36 -0.34 0.84 5.92
C GLN A 36 -0.81 -0.62 6.07
N ALA A 37 -1.99 -0.95 5.55
CA ALA A 37 -2.50 -2.33 5.58
C ALA A 37 -1.60 -3.28 4.78
N MET A 38 -1.13 -2.87 3.60
CA MET A 38 -0.29 -3.69 2.73
C MET A 38 1.10 -3.95 3.34
N PHE A 39 1.74 -2.95 3.94
CA PHE A 39 3.05 -3.09 4.56
C PHE A 39 3.00 -3.73 5.96
N ALA A 40 1.83 -3.73 6.61
CA ALA A 40 1.59 -4.51 7.83
C ALA A 40 1.30 -6.00 7.53
N ALA A 41 0.91 -6.34 6.30
CA ALA A 41 0.58 -7.71 5.93
C ALA A 41 1.84 -8.60 5.89
N PRO A 42 1.87 -9.74 6.63
CA PRO A 42 3.07 -10.54 6.79
C PRO A 42 3.60 -11.15 5.48
N LYS A 43 2.73 -11.36 4.50
CA LYS A 43 3.09 -11.86 3.16
C LYS A 43 3.06 -10.77 2.09
N GLY A 44 2.78 -9.52 2.46
CA GLY A 44 2.49 -8.46 1.49
C GLY A 44 1.23 -8.73 0.67
N GLU A 45 0.34 -9.61 1.13
CA GLU A 45 -0.90 -10.00 0.44
C GLU A 45 -2.07 -9.82 1.36
N VAL A 46 -3.14 -9.20 0.87
CA VAL A 46 -4.37 -8.94 1.61
C VAL A 46 -5.57 -9.17 0.68
N ALA A 47 -6.54 -9.97 1.11
CA ALA A 47 -7.77 -10.12 0.35
C ALA A 47 -8.54 -8.79 0.29
N VAL A 48 -9.18 -8.49 -0.83
CA VAL A 48 -9.95 -7.26 -1.01
C VAL A 48 -11.04 -7.15 0.06
N ALA A 49 -11.69 -8.26 0.40
CA ALA A 49 -12.70 -8.32 1.47
C ALA A 49 -12.17 -7.84 2.83
N ASP A 50 -10.92 -8.18 3.18
CA ASP A 50 -10.28 -7.78 4.43
C ASP A 50 -9.68 -6.37 4.35
N LEU A 51 -9.23 -5.96 3.16
CA LEU A 51 -8.68 -4.63 2.93
C LEU A 51 -9.75 -3.54 2.96
N CYS A 52 -10.95 -3.85 2.45
CA CYS A 52 -12.07 -2.91 2.36
C CYS A 52 -12.42 -2.21 3.69
N PRO A 53 -12.69 -2.94 4.79
CA PRO A 53 -13.00 -2.31 6.07
C PRO A 53 -11.83 -1.49 6.62
N LEU A 54 -10.57 -1.90 6.41
CA LEU A 54 -9.40 -1.18 6.89
C LEU A 54 -9.21 0.17 6.18
N VAL A 55 -9.46 0.21 4.86
CA VAL A 55 -9.16 1.38 4.03
C VAL A 55 -10.36 2.32 3.88
N TRP A 56 -11.58 1.80 3.88
CA TRP A 56 -12.80 2.59 3.66
C TRP A 56 -13.79 2.56 4.84
N GLY A 57 -13.53 1.79 5.90
CA GLY A 57 -14.45 1.67 7.04
C GLY A 57 -15.73 0.88 6.75
N ARG A 58 -15.81 0.22 5.59
CA ARG A 58 -16.96 -0.60 5.18
C ARG A 58 -16.51 -1.76 4.28
N ALA A 59 -17.25 -2.86 4.34
CA ALA A 59 -17.10 -3.98 3.41
C ALA A 59 -17.73 -3.64 2.04
N GLY A 60 -17.43 -4.44 1.02
CA GLY A 60 -18.12 -4.39 -0.27
C GLY A 60 -17.86 -3.12 -1.08
N VAL A 61 -16.59 -2.69 -1.17
CA VAL A 61 -16.22 -1.54 -2.00
C VAL A 61 -16.17 -1.96 -3.46
N GLU A 62 -16.72 -1.13 -4.36
CA GLU A 62 -16.69 -1.40 -5.79
C GLU A 62 -15.26 -1.67 -6.30
N ARG A 63 -15.12 -2.70 -7.14
CA ARG A 63 -13.83 -3.12 -7.71
C ARG A 63 -13.09 -1.98 -8.41
N ASN A 64 -13.80 -1.06 -9.08
CA ASN A 64 -13.20 0.11 -9.73
C ASN A 64 -12.58 1.10 -8.72
N THR A 65 -13.20 1.25 -7.55
CA THR A 65 -12.67 2.08 -6.47
C THR A 65 -11.41 1.45 -5.88
N VAL A 66 -11.41 0.13 -5.69
CA VAL A 66 -10.22 -0.62 -5.26
C VAL A 66 -9.08 -0.46 -6.26
N LYS A 67 -9.35 -0.68 -7.56
CA LYS A 67 -8.38 -0.45 -8.65
C LYS A 67 -7.81 0.97 -8.62
N GLY A 68 -8.66 1.98 -8.47
CA GLY A 68 -8.24 3.38 -8.39
C GLY A 68 -7.38 3.69 -7.16
N ALA A 69 -7.63 3.03 -6.02
CA ALA A 69 -6.79 3.18 -4.83
C ALA A 69 -5.43 2.48 -5.00
N VAL A 70 -5.42 1.26 -5.55
CA VAL A 70 -4.19 0.51 -5.87
C VAL A 70 -3.32 1.28 -6.85
N HIS A 71 -3.91 1.87 -7.91
CA HIS A 71 -3.19 2.71 -8.85
C HIS A 71 -2.52 3.90 -8.16
N ARG A 72 -3.25 4.63 -7.30
CA ARG A 72 -2.70 5.76 -6.54
C ARG A 72 -1.58 5.33 -5.59
N ALA A 73 -1.76 4.21 -4.88
CA ALA A 73 -0.73 3.66 -4.00
C ALA A 73 0.55 3.30 -4.77
N ARG A 74 0.40 2.72 -5.97
CA ARG A 74 1.52 2.46 -6.87
C ARG A 74 2.24 3.75 -7.30
N GLN A 75 1.50 4.81 -7.65
CA GLN A 75 2.10 6.11 -8.00
C GLN A 75 2.89 6.70 -6.83
N VAL A 76 2.39 6.57 -5.59
CA VAL A 76 3.11 7.00 -4.38
C VAL A 76 4.44 6.26 -4.24
N LEU A 77 4.43 4.93 -4.33
CA LEU A 77 5.65 4.13 -4.23
C LEU A 77 6.64 4.46 -5.35
N MET A 78 6.15 4.69 -6.58
CA MET A 78 6.98 5.14 -7.70
C MET A 78 7.61 6.52 -7.44
N GLY A 79 6.86 7.48 -6.90
CA GLY A 79 7.37 8.79 -6.53
C GLY A 79 8.45 8.72 -5.44
N LEU A 80 8.29 7.81 -4.49
CA LEU A 80 9.30 7.51 -3.47
C LEU A 80 10.50 6.73 -4.05
N ARG A 81 10.40 6.16 -5.26
CA ARG A 81 11.29 5.12 -5.82
C ARG A 81 11.48 3.97 -4.84
N HIS A 82 10.38 3.56 -4.23
CA HIS A 82 10.34 2.34 -3.45
C HIS A 82 10.47 1.13 -4.39
N PRO A 83 11.23 0.08 -4.03
CA PRO A 83 11.41 -1.08 -4.91
C PRO A 83 10.11 -1.87 -5.11
N ARG A 84 9.28 -1.96 -4.06
CA ARG A 84 8.00 -2.68 -4.12
C ARG A 84 6.90 -1.92 -4.84
N ARG A 85 5.93 -2.65 -5.39
CA ARG A 85 4.76 -2.14 -6.10
C ARG A 85 3.49 -2.79 -5.56
N VAL A 86 2.40 -2.01 -5.53
CA VAL A 86 1.08 -2.55 -5.22
C VAL A 86 0.41 -3.04 -6.49
N MET A 87 -0.13 -4.25 -6.46
CA MET A 87 -0.89 -4.88 -7.55
C MET A 87 -2.22 -5.42 -7.01
N LEU A 88 -3.19 -5.56 -7.91
CA LEU A 88 -4.49 -6.18 -7.62
C LEU A 88 -4.66 -7.36 -8.58
N ASP A 89 -4.67 -8.57 -8.02
CA ASP A 89 -4.89 -9.85 -8.70
C ASP A 89 -6.25 -10.39 -8.26
N ASP A 90 -7.23 -10.39 -9.17
CA ASP A 90 -8.62 -10.80 -8.90
C ASP A 90 -9.21 -10.16 -7.63
N GLU A 91 -9.12 -10.88 -6.51
CA GLU A 91 -9.66 -10.56 -5.18
C GLU A 91 -8.56 -10.36 -4.12
N VAL A 92 -7.30 -10.23 -4.52
CA VAL A 92 -6.14 -10.07 -3.62
C VAL A 92 -5.30 -8.87 -4.05
N VAL A 93 -4.98 -8.00 -3.10
CA VAL A 93 -3.99 -6.93 -3.28
C VAL A 93 -2.65 -7.44 -2.78
N ARG A 94 -1.58 -7.19 -3.54
CA ARG A 94 -0.24 -7.76 -3.31
C ARG A 94 0.85 -6.69 -3.40
N LEU A 95 1.93 -6.88 -2.65
CA LEU A 95 3.19 -6.17 -2.77
C LEU A 95 4.19 -7.05 -3.52
N ASP A 96 4.49 -6.66 -4.76
CA ASP A 96 5.55 -7.23 -5.60
C ASP A 96 6.87 -6.48 -5.35
#